data_AF-A0A357YKZ2-F1
#
_entry.id   AF-A0A357YKZ2-F1
#
_cell.length_a   1.000
_cell.length_b   1.000
_cell.length_c   1.000
_cell.angle_alpha   90.00
_cell.angle_beta   90.00
_cell.angle_gamma   90.00
#
_symmetry.space_group_name_H-M   'P 1'
#
loop_
_entity.id
_entity.type
_entity.pdbx_description
1 polymer ?
#
loop_
_entity_poly.entity_id
_entity_poly.type
_entity_poly.pdbx_seq_one_letter_code
_entity_poly.pdbx_strand_id
1 'polypeptide(L)' 'NIGMATAYAFGSGIGWLLAIVGMAAIREKLEYSNVPKPLKGLGITFIVTALMAIGFMSFSGINI' A
#
# COMPACT_ATOMS: atom_id res chain seq x y z
N ASN A 1 -28.72 1.12 11.64
CA ASN A 1 -27.33 0.63 11.79
C ASN A 1 -26.69 0.03 10.54
N ILE A 2 -27.43 -0.22 9.45
CA ILE A 2 -26.87 -0.81 8.23
C ILE A 2 -26.12 0.23 7.37
N GLY A 3 -26.64 1.46 7.27
CA GLY A 3 -26.03 2.53 6.47
C GLY A 3 -24.62 2.94 6.92
N MET A 4 -24.37 3.01 8.23
CA MET A 4 -23.02 3.26 8.77
C MET A 4 -22.07 2.11 8.41
N ALA A 5 -22.52 0.86 8.59
CA ALA A 5 -21.71 -0.32 8.26
C ALA A 5 -21.33 -0.37 6.77
N THR A 6 -22.26 -0.02 5.87
CA THR A 6 -21.98 0.09 4.43
C THR A 6 -20.98 1.19 4.14
N ALA A 7 -21.09 2.36 4.77
CA ALA A 7 -20.14 3.46 4.58
C ALA A 7 -18.72 3.10 5.07
N TYR A 8 -18.60 2.45 6.25
CA TYR A 8 -17.31 1.97 6.76
C TYR A 8 -16.72 0.86 5.89
N ALA A 9 -17.53 -0.09 5.42
CA ALA A 9 -17.08 -1.15 4.52
C ALA A 9 -16.63 -0.58 3.16
N PHE A 10 -17.33 0.42 2.64
CA PHE A 10 -16.96 1.08 1.38
C PHE A 10 -15.67 1.89 1.53
N GLY A 11 -15.53 2.69 2.59
CA GLY A 11 -14.30 3.44 2.87
C GLY A 11 -13.08 2.56 3.10
N SER A 12 -13.23 1.49 3.90
CA SER A 12 -12.15 0.53 4.15
C SER A 12 -11.80 -0.31 2.90
N GLY A 13 -12.80 -0.67 2.10
CA GLY A 13 -12.58 -1.36 0.82
C GLY A 13 -11.80 -0.52 -0.19
N ILE A 14 -12.10 0.78 -0.32
CA ILE A 14 -11.35 1.69 -1.18
C ILE A 14 -9.91 1.85 -0.70
N GLY A 15 -9.69 2.00 0.61
CA GLY A 15 -8.33 2.10 1.17
C GLY A 15 -7.49 0.85 0.90
N TRP A 16 -8.09 -0.34 1.02
CA TRP A 16 -7.41 -1.60 0.74
C TRP A 16 -7.10 -1.78 -0.76
N LEU A 17 -8.03 -1.40 -1.65
CA LEU A 17 -7.79 -1.40 -3.10
C LEU A 17 -6.60 -0.52 -3.46
N LEU A 18 -6.56 0.72 -2.94
CA LEU A 18 -5.45 1.65 -3.16
C LEU A 18 -4.11 1.08 -2.68
N ALA A 19 -4.09 0.41 -1.53
CA ALA A 19 -2.88 -0.23 -1.01
C ALA A 19 -2.36 -1.33 -1.95
N ILE A 20 -3.24 -2.17 -2.50
CA ILE A 20 -2.83 -3.26 -3.40
C ILE A 20 -2.35 -2.72 -4.75
N VAL A 21 -3.07 -1.77 -5.33
CA VAL A 21 -2.67 -1.15 -6.60
C VAL A 21 -1.33 -0.44 -6.46
N GLY A 22 -1.12 0.29 -5.35
CA GLY A 22 0.17 0.91 -5.03
C GLY A 22 1.31 -0.11 -4.93
N MET A 23 1.10 -1.22 -4.21
CA MET A 23 2.07 -2.31 -4.13
C MET A 23 2.37 -2.91 -5.51
N ALA A 24 1.36 -3.15 -6.33
CA ALA A 24 1.53 -3.70 -7.67
C ALA A 24 2.37 -2.77 -8.57
N ALA A 25 2.04 -1.46 -8.58
CA ALA A 25 2.78 -0.47 -9.37
C ALA A 25 4.25 -0.34 -8.95
N ILE A 26 4.55 -0.39 -7.64
CA ILE A 26 5.93 -0.34 -7.15
C ILE A 26 6.68 -1.62 -7.53
N ARG A 27 6.06 -2.79 -7.42
CA ARG A 27 6.68 -4.07 -7.82
C ARG A 27 6.98 -4.12 -9.31
N GLU A 28 6.06 -3.64 -10.14
CA GLU A 28 6.26 -3.53 -11.59
C GLU A 28 7.44 -2.59 -11.91
N LYS A 29 7.48 -1.38 -11.33
CA LYS A 29 8.58 -0.43 -11.51
C LYS A 29 9.95 -0.99 -11.09
N LEU A 30 9.97 -1.80 -10.04
CA LEU A 30 11.19 -2.46 -9.54
C LEU A 30 11.66 -3.58 -10.46
N GLU A 31 10.76 -4.31 -11.10
CA GLU A 31 11.13 -5.35 -12.06
C GLU A 31 11.86 -4.78 -13.30
N TYR A 32 11.44 -3.60 -13.75
CA TYR A 32 12.11 -2.84 -14.83
C TYR A 32 13.41 -2.14 -14.39
N SER A 33 13.71 -2.09 -13.09
CA SER A 33 14.90 -1.41 -12.56
C SER A 33 16.03 -2.41 -12.26
N ASN A 34 17.28 -1.95 -12.29
CA ASN A 34 18.46 -2.77 -11.99
C ASN A 34 18.55 -3.10 -10.49
N VAL A 35 17.71 -4.03 -10.03
CA VAL A 35 17.69 -4.48 -8.64
C VAL A 35 18.84 -5.46 -8.39
N PRO A 36 19.74 -5.21 -7.42
CA PRO A 36 20.86 -6.09 -7.13
C PRO A 36 20.38 -7.51 -6.78
N LYS A 37 21.01 -8.52 -7.41
CA LYS A 37 20.64 -9.95 -7.36
C LYS A 37 20.28 -10.52 -5.97
N PRO A 38 20.98 -10.19 -4.85
CA PRO A 38 20.63 -10.74 -3.53
C PRO A 38 19.41 -10.08 -2.85
N LEU A 39 18.93 -8.93 -3.36
CA LEU A 39 17.79 -8.20 -2.80
C LEU A 39 16.51 -8.34 -3.64
N LYS A 40 16.58 -8.97 -4.82
CA LYS A 40 15.41 -9.27 -5.67
C LYS A 40 14.48 -10.26 -4.95
N GLY A 41 13.19 -9.95 -4.97
CA GLY A 41 12.14 -10.82 -4.41
C GLY A 41 11.67 -10.36 -3.04
N LEU A 42 12.14 -10.98 -1.96
CA LEU A 42 11.59 -10.78 -0.62
C LEU A 42 12.11 -9.51 0.07
N GLY A 43 13.42 -9.27 0.05
CA GLY A 43 14.03 -8.16 0.78
C GLY A 43 13.51 -6.79 0.34
N ILE A 44 13.44 -6.54 -0.96
CA ILE A 44 12.90 -5.28 -1.48
C ILE A 44 11.41 -5.11 -1.25
N THR A 45 10.63 -6.20 -1.27
CA THR A 45 9.19 -6.12 -1.02
C THR A 45 8.92 -5.67 0.41
N PHE A 46 9.72 -6.10 1.40
CA PHE A 46 9.62 -5.61 2.78
C PHE A 46 9.98 -4.13 2.91
N ILE A 47 11.05 -3.68 2.24
CA ILE A 47 11.46 -2.27 2.25
C ILE A 47 10.37 -1.38 1.62
N VAL A 48 9.81 -1.80 0.48
CA VAL A 48 8.70 -1.12 -0.19
C VAL A 48 7.48 -1.04 0.72
N THR A 49 7.13 -2.16 1.36
CA THR A 49 5.96 -2.21 2.27
C THR A 49 6.16 -1.24 3.45
N ALA A 50 7.36 -1.19 4.02
CA ALA A 50 7.68 -0.26 5.10
C ALA A 50 7.62 1.21 4.65
N LEU A 51 8.19 1.55 3.50
CA LEU A 51 8.12 2.90 2.93
C LEU A 51 6.67 3.30 2.60
N MET A 52 5.89 2.36 2.08
CA MET A 52 4.47 2.56 1.79
C MET A 52 3.68 2.80 3.09
N ALA A 53 3.97 2.06 4.17
CA ALA A 53 3.35 2.28 5.48
C ALA A 53 3.63 3.69 6.03
N ILE A 54 4.84 4.22 5.85
CA ILE A 54 5.19 5.60 6.21
C ILE A 54 4.38 6.61 5.38
N GLY A 55 4.19 6.34 4.09
CA GLY A 55 3.31 7.14 3.23
C GLY A 55 1.86 7.17 3.72
N PHE A 56 1.29 6.01 4.05
CA PHE A 56 -0.05 5.91 4.61
C PHE A 56 -0.18 6.57 5.99
N MET A 57 0.88 6.56 6.80
CA MET A 57 0.93 7.24 8.09
C MET A 57 0.78 8.77 7.95
N SER A 58 1.07 9.35 6.78
CA SER A 58 0.80 10.77 6.50
C SER A 58 -0.71 11.10 6.54
N PHE A 59 -1.58 10.11 6.31
CA PHE A 59 -3.04 10.28 6.37
C PHE A 59 -3.61 10.07 7.79
N SER A 60 -2.82 9.58 8.76
CA SER A 60 -3.31 9.32 10.12
C SER A 60 -3.53 10.60 10.95
N GLY A 61 -3.04 11.75 10.49
CA GLY A 61 -3.26 13.05 11.12
C GLY A 61 -4.58 13.73 10.73
N ILE A 62 -5.29 13.19 9.74
CA ILE A 62 -6.59 13.72 9.29
C ILE A 62 -7.65 13.26 10.30
N ASN A 63 -7.98 14.13 11.24
CA ASN A 63 -9.13 13.97 12.11
C ASN A 63 -10.33 14.62 11.43
N ILE A 64 -11.32 13.80 11.03
CA ILE A 64 -12.64 14.22 10.55
C ILE A 64 -13.68 13.96 11.65
#